data_AF-A0A3C1SLL5-F1
#
_entry.id   AF-A0A3C1SLL5-F1
#
_cell.length_a   1.000
_cell.length_b   1.000
_cell.length_c   1.000
_cell.angle_alpha   90.00
_cell.angle_beta   90.00
_cell.angle_gamma   90.00
#
_symmetry.space_group_name_H-M   'P 1'
#
loop_
_entity.id
_entity.type
_entity.pdbx_description
1 polymer ?
#
loop_
_entity_poly.entity_id
_entity_poly.type
_entity_poly.pdbx_seq_one_letter_code
_entity_poly.pdbx_strand_id
1 'polypeptide(L)'
;MDNATATELWAKAREQWREAVELGLHDSEDIVYGILPLLVQGLREDPDHLPSLDLLSDMLMEIGAYEEAVEFAEKMCDLMPDDADCQRKWSVLTGEENNRRRAIRVYLHQKRLWLTKSAGEG
;
A
#
# COMPACT_ATOMS: atom_id res chain seq x y z
N MET A 1 25.61 12.34 7.16
CA MET A 1 24.32 11.72 7.52
C MET A 1 23.77 11.23 6.21
N ASP A 2 23.95 9.94 5.93
CA ASP A 2 23.45 9.36 4.70
C ASP A 2 21.93 9.27 4.85
N ASN A 3 21.21 10.14 4.14
CA ASN A 3 19.76 10.12 4.15
C ASN A 3 19.33 8.85 3.42
N ALA A 4 18.56 7.99 4.09
CA ALA A 4 18.07 6.76 3.46
C ALA A 4 17.21 7.11 2.25
N THR A 5 17.48 6.46 1.12
CA THR A 5 16.73 6.64 -0.12
C THR A 5 15.29 6.17 0.04
N ALA A 6 14.38 6.69 -0.80
CA ALA A 6 12.99 6.24 -0.82
C ALA A 6 12.86 4.72 -0.97
N THR A 7 13.73 4.11 -1.78
CA THR A 7 13.81 2.66 -1.98
C THR A 7 14.18 1.91 -0.69
N GLU A 8 15.15 2.39 0.09
CA GLU A 8 15.57 1.76 1.35
C GLU A 8 14.47 1.86 2.42
N LEU A 9 13.84 3.03 2.52
CA LEU A 9 12.72 3.26 3.45
C LEU A 9 11.51 2.40 3.09
N TRP A 10 11.20 2.29 1.80
CA TRP A 10 10.18 1.38 1.29
C TRP A 10 10.51 -0.09 1.57
N ALA A 11 11.74 -0.52 1.33
CA ALA A 11 12.14 -1.92 1.56
C ALA A 11 11.94 -2.30 3.03
N LYS A 12 12.32 -1.41 3.95
CA LYS A 12 12.09 -1.58 5.38
C LYS A 12 10.61 -1.62 5.74
N ALA A 13 9.81 -0.69 5.20
CA ALA A 13 8.37 -0.66 5.43
C ALA A 13 7.69 -1.93 4.91
N ARG A 14 8.06 -2.38 3.71
CA ARG A 14 7.55 -3.61 3.09
C ARG A 14 7.87 -4.85 3.91
N GLU A 15 9.07 -4.93 4.48
CA GLU A 15 9.46 -6.05 5.34
C GLU A 15 8.62 -6.09 6.63
N GLN A 16 8.50 -4.96 7.34
CA GLN A 16 7.65 -4.88 8.54
C GLN A 16 6.19 -5.20 8.21
N TRP A 17 5.71 -4.72 7.07
CA TRP A 17 4.35 -4.98 6.62
C TRP A 17 4.11 -6.46 6.27
N ARG A 18 5.08 -7.12 5.63
CA ARG A 18 5.02 -8.55 5.35
C ARG A 18 4.88 -9.34 6.65
N GLU A 19 5.71 -9.04 7.66
CA GLU A 19 5.63 -9.69 8.96
C GLU A 19 4.27 -9.46 9.62
N ALA A 20 3.74 -8.23 9.60
CA ALA A 20 2.40 -7.93 10.10
C ALA A 20 1.31 -8.75 9.40
N VAL A 21 1.39 -8.89 8.07
CA VAL A 21 0.47 -9.71 7.27
C VAL A 21 0.57 -11.20 7.64
N GLU A 22 1.78 -11.73 7.81
CA GLU A 22 2.01 -13.13 8.20
C GLU A 22 1.48 -13.44 9.60
N LEU A 23 1.57 -12.47 10.51
CA LEU A 23 1.01 -12.55 11.86
C LEU A 23 -0.50 -12.29 11.92
N GLY A 24 -1.13 -11.91 10.81
CA GLY A 24 -2.55 -11.57 10.76
C GLY A 24 -2.90 -10.26 11.47
N LEU A 25 -1.95 -9.32 11.56
CA LEU A 25 -2.07 -8.02 12.24
C LEU A 25 -2.28 -6.86 11.24
N HIS A 26 -2.64 -7.16 10.00
CA HIS A 26 -2.72 -6.17 8.92
C HIS A 26 -3.91 -5.20 9.07
N ASP A 27 -4.93 -5.54 9.85
CA ASP A 27 -6.06 -4.68 10.18
C ASP A 27 -5.85 -3.85 11.47
N SER A 28 -4.67 -3.96 12.09
CA SER A 28 -4.31 -3.18 13.27
C SER A 28 -3.84 -1.77 12.89
N GLU A 29 -4.62 -0.77 13.29
CA GLU A 29 -4.26 0.64 13.15
C GLU A 29 -2.88 0.96 13.76
N ASP A 30 -2.58 0.44 14.95
CA ASP A 30 -1.30 0.68 15.63
C ASP A 30 -0.11 0.20 14.79
N ILE A 31 -0.23 -0.97 14.15
CA ILE A 31 0.82 -1.51 13.28
C ILE A 31 0.94 -0.69 12.00
N VAL A 32 -0.19 -0.35 11.37
CA VAL A 32 -0.20 0.48 10.16
C VAL A 32 0.44 1.84 10.42
N TYR A 33 0.01 2.54 11.47
CA TYR A 33 0.57 3.84 11.84
C TYR A 33 2.01 3.76 12.34
N GLY A 34 2.48 2.60 12.81
CA GLY A 34 3.88 2.35 13.12
C GLY A 34 4.79 2.29 11.89
N ILE A 35 4.27 1.75 10.77
CA ILE A 35 5.03 1.55 9.52
C ILE A 35 4.90 2.77 8.59
N LEU A 36 3.73 3.40 8.56
CA LEU A 36 3.39 4.54 7.69
C LEU A 36 4.45 5.66 7.66
N PRO A 37 5.08 6.07 8.79
CA PRO A 37 6.11 7.11 8.79
C PRO A 37 7.32 6.80 7.89
N LEU A 38 7.67 5.52 7.71
CA LEU A 38 8.76 5.12 6.81
C LEU A 38 8.42 5.46 5.36
N LEU A 39 7.18 5.17 4.94
CA LEU A 39 6.72 5.46 3.59
C LEU A 39 6.57 6.96 3.36
N VAL A 40 6.01 7.69 4.34
CA VAL A 40 5.90 9.14 4.28
C VAL A 40 7.28 9.81 4.21
N GLN A 41 8.27 9.30 4.95
CA GLN A 41 9.64 9.79 4.83
C GLN A 41 10.21 9.50 3.44
N GLY A 42 10.00 8.31 2.90
CA GLY A 42 10.43 7.98 1.53
C GLY A 42 9.81 8.90 0.49
N LEU A 43 8.52 9.23 0.63
CA LEU A 43 7.80 10.16 -0.24
C LEU A 43 8.23 11.62 -0.07
N ARG A 44 8.92 11.99 1.02
CA ARG A 44 9.55 13.32 1.13
C ARG A 44 10.83 13.42 0.31
N GLU A 45 11.57 12.32 0.18
CA GLU A 45 12.78 12.25 -0.63
C GLU A 45 12.46 12.07 -2.12
N ASP A 46 11.50 11.19 -2.43
CA ASP A 46 10.98 10.97 -3.78
C ASP A 46 9.44 10.92 -3.73
N PRO A 47 8.77 12.06 -3.98
CA PRO A 47 7.32 12.15 -3.96
C PRO A 47 6.62 11.19 -4.92
N ASP A 48 7.28 10.79 -5.99
CA ASP A 48 6.71 9.99 -7.07
C ASP A 48 7.15 8.52 -6.98
N HIS A 49 7.71 8.13 -5.83
CA HIS A 49 8.11 6.75 -5.55
C HIS A 49 6.89 5.82 -5.50
N LEU A 50 6.55 5.27 -6.67
CA LEU A 50 5.39 4.40 -6.89
C LEU A 50 5.25 3.24 -5.90
N PRO A 51 6.31 2.50 -5.52
CA PRO A 51 6.18 1.42 -4.55
C PRO A 51 5.74 1.92 -3.16
N SER A 52 6.15 3.13 -2.76
CA SER A 52 5.69 3.73 -1.49
C SER A 52 4.24 4.16 -1.55
N LEU A 53 3.81 4.79 -2.66
CA LEU A 53 2.41 5.16 -2.87
C LEU A 53 1.50 3.91 -2.88
N ASP A 54 1.94 2.84 -3.55
CA ASP A 54 1.21 1.57 -3.62
C ASP A 54 1.00 0.98 -2.24
N LEU A 55 2.09 0.79 -1.50
CA LEU A 55 2.06 0.15 -0.18
C LEU A 55 1.28 1.00 0.83
N LEU A 56 1.44 2.33 0.79
CA LEU A 56 0.73 3.23 1.69
C LEU A 56 -0.79 3.18 1.47
N SER A 57 -1.23 3.21 0.22
CA SER A 57 -2.65 3.06 -0.13
C SER A 57 -3.20 1.70 0.33
N ASP A 58 -2.46 0.60 0.11
CA ASP A 58 -2.88 -0.73 0.57
C ASP A 58 -3.06 -0.81 2.09
N MET A 59 -2.12 -0.26 2.85
CA MET A 59 -2.17 -0.26 4.31
C MET A 59 -3.35 0.56 4.84
N LEU A 60 -3.62 1.73 4.25
CA LEU A 60 -4.77 2.57 4.60
C LEU A 60 -6.09 1.87 4.28
N MET A 61 -6.15 1.14 3.16
CA MET A 61 -7.31 0.31 2.81
C MET A 61 -7.59 -0.80 3.84
N GLU A 62 -6.56 -1.40 4.44
CA GLU A 62 -6.73 -2.49 5.43
C GLU A 62 -7.38 -1.99 6.72
N ILE A 63 -7.09 -0.75 7.13
CA ILE A 63 -7.66 -0.13 8.33
C ILE A 63 -8.95 0.67 8.05
N GLY A 64 -9.40 0.70 6.79
CA GLY A 64 -10.64 1.38 6.40
C GLY A 64 -10.51 2.88 6.15
N ALA A 65 -9.30 3.43 6.13
CA ALA A 65 -8.99 4.82 5.78
C ALA A 65 -9.06 5.02 4.25
N TYR A 66 -10.26 4.84 3.68
CA TYR A 66 -10.46 4.80 2.23
C TYR A 66 -10.30 6.16 1.56
N GLU A 67 -10.60 7.25 2.25
CA GLU A 67 -10.49 8.61 1.69
C GLU A 67 -9.02 8.95 1.46
N GLU A 68 -8.17 8.71 2.46
CA GLU A 68 -6.72 8.89 2.35
C GLU A 68 -6.09 7.90 1.36
N ALA A 69 -6.57 6.65 1.34
CA ALA A 69 -6.08 5.66 0.37
C ALA A 69 -6.33 6.07 -1.08
N VAL A 70 -7.45 6.76 -1.36
CA VAL A 70 -7.80 7.28 -2.69
C VAL A 70 -6.80 8.32 -3.17
N GLU A 71 -6.36 9.24 -2.30
CA GLU A 71 -5.40 10.29 -2.68
C GLU A 71 -4.09 9.68 -3.22
N PHE A 72 -3.58 8.63 -2.58
CA PHE A 72 -2.38 7.95 -3.03
C PHE A 72 -2.61 7.10 -4.30
N ALA A 73 -3.77 6.46 -4.41
CA ALA A 73 -4.14 5.71 -5.61
C ALA A 73 -4.32 6.62 -6.83
N GLU A 74 -4.95 7.79 -6.65
CA GLU A 74 -5.09 8.82 -7.69
C GLU A 74 -3.70 9.29 -8.15
N LYS A 75 -2.82 9.64 -7.21
CA LYS A 75 -1.45 10.05 -7.54
C LYS A 75 -0.69 8.98 -8.33
N MET A 76 -0.81 7.70 -7.97
CA MET A 76 -0.19 6.61 -8.75
C MET A 76 -0.72 6.56 -10.19
N CYS A 77 -2.01 6.83 -10.39
CA CYS A 77 -2.66 6.72 -11.69
C CYS A 77 -2.35 7.94 -12.55
N ASP A 78 -2.13 9.11 -11.95
CA ASP A 78 -1.59 10.28 -12.64
C ASP A 78 -0.16 10.02 -13.15
N LEU A 79 0.65 9.32 -12.37
CA LEU A 79 2.02 8.94 -12.75
C LEU A 79 2.06 7.81 -13.79
N MET A 80 1.12 6.87 -13.71
CA MET A 80 1.02 5.71 -14.61
C MET A 80 -0.43 5.46 -15.07
N PRO A 81 -0.95 6.28 -16.01
CA PRO A 81 -2.35 6.21 -16.41
C PRO A 81 -2.73 4.90 -17.11
N ASP A 82 -1.75 4.22 -17.73
CA ASP A 82 -1.94 2.96 -18.45
C ASP A 82 -1.60 1.72 -17.60
N ASP A 83 -1.25 1.90 -16.32
CA ASP A 83 -0.93 0.79 -15.44
C ASP A 83 -2.19 0.09 -14.92
N ALA A 84 -2.26 -1.22 -15.18
CA ALA A 84 -3.42 -2.03 -14.85
C ALA A 84 -3.63 -2.21 -13.33
N ASP A 85 -2.56 -2.18 -12.54
CA ASP A 85 -2.67 -2.30 -11.09
C ASP A 85 -3.18 -1.01 -10.46
N CYS A 86 -2.76 0.16 -10.97
CA CYS A 86 -3.32 1.42 -10.53
C CYS A 86 -4.80 1.55 -10.91
N GLN A 87 -5.17 1.29 -12.16
CA GLN A 87 -6.56 1.33 -12.60
C GLN A 87 -7.46 0.39 -11.77
N ARG A 88 -6.95 -0.80 -11.43
CA ARG A 88 -7.65 -1.76 -10.56
C ARG A 88 -7.84 -1.19 -9.16
N LYS A 89 -6.79 -0.66 -8.54
CA LYS A 89 -6.85 -0.07 -7.20
C LYS A 89 -7.84 1.10 -7.14
N TRP A 90 -7.74 2.03 -8.08
CA TRP A 90 -8.62 3.19 -8.16
C TRP A 90 -10.08 2.77 -8.37
N SER A 91 -10.36 1.82 -9.27
CA SER A 91 -11.71 1.29 -9.49
C SER A 91 -12.29 0.61 -8.24
N VAL A 92 -11.47 -0.13 -7.49
CA VAL A 92 -11.89 -0.79 -6.24
C VAL A 92 -12.26 0.24 -5.16
N LEU A 93 -11.48 1.32 -5.04
CA LEU A 93 -11.69 2.38 -4.04
C LEU A 93 -12.86 3.32 -4.37
N THR A 94 -13.06 3.62 -5.65
CA THR A 94 -14.09 4.56 -6.14
C THR A 94 -15.42 3.88 -6.52
N GLY A 95 -15.48 2.54 -6.46
CA GLY A 95 -16.70 1.79 -6.75
C GLY A 95 -17.86 2.08 -5.79
N GLU A 96 -19.07 1.71 -6.19
CA GLU A 96 -20.27 1.92 -5.38
C GLU A 96 -20.19 1.28 -4.00
N GLU A 97 -20.69 1.97 -2.97
CA GLU A 97 -20.48 1.62 -1.55
C GLU A 97 -20.85 0.17 -1.20
N ASN A 98 -21.96 -0.34 -1.74
CA ASN A 98 -22.44 -1.70 -1.48
C ASN A 98 -21.48 -2.78 -2.02
N ASN A 99 -20.78 -2.49 -3.11
CA ASN A 99 -19.83 -3.40 -3.75
C ASN A 99 -18.38 -3.14 -3.33
N ARG A 100 -18.05 -1.90 -2.94
CA ARG A 100 -16.72 -1.44 -2.59
C ARG A 100 -16.07 -2.26 -1.49
N ARG A 101 -16.75 -2.46 -0.35
CA ARG A 101 -16.19 -3.25 0.77
C ARG A 101 -15.83 -4.68 0.36
N ARG A 102 -16.65 -5.31 -0.48
CA ARG A 102 -16.37 -6.66 -1.00
C ARG A 102 -15.18 -6.65 -1.97
N ALA A 103 -15.15 -5.69 -2.88
CA ALA A 103 -14.06 -5.54 -3.84
C ALA A 103 -12.72 -5.29 -3.13
N ILE A 104 -12.69 -4.40 -2.15
CA ILE A 104 -11.53 -4.11 -1.31
C ILE A 104 -11.02 -5.38 -0.61
N ARG A 105 -11.90 -6.17 0.01
CA ARG A 105 -11.48 -7.43 0.66
C ARG A 105 -10.84 -8.42 -0.30
N VAL A 106 -11.39 -8.58 -1.51
CA VAL A 106 -10.83 -9.47 -2.53
C VAL A 106 -9.49 -8.95 -3.02
N TYR A 107 -9.40 -7.65 -3.31
CA TYR A 107 -8.18 -6.98 -3.74
C TYR A 107 -7.05 -7.15 -2.72
N LEU A 108 -7.29 -6.79 -1.45
CA LEU A 108 -6.30 -6.87 -0.39
C LEU A 108 -5.88 -8.31 -0.09
N HIS A 109 -6.82 -9.26 -0.15
CA HIS A 109 -6.48 -10.68 -0.01
C HIS A 109 -5.47 -11.13 -1.07
N GLN A 110 -5.64 -10.72 -2.34
CA GLN A 110 -4.70 -11.02 -3.41
C GLN A 110 -3.34 -10.36 -3.17
N LYS A 111 -3.33 -9.09 -2.74
CA LYS A 111 -2.08 -8.35 -2.43
C LYS A 111 -1.30 -9.01 -1.29
N ARG A 112 -1.96 -9.45 -0.21
CA ARG A 112 -1.33 -10.19 0.90
C ARG A 112 -0.75 -11.54 0.45
N LEU A 113 -1.46 -12.28 -0.40
CA LEU A 113 -0.95 -13.53 -0.97
C LEU A 113 0.28 -13.30 -1.84
N TRP A 114 0.30 -12.24 -2.65
CA TRP A 114 1.46 -11.90 -3.47
C TRP A 114 2.65 -11.43 -2.62
N LEU A 115 2.40 -10.60 -1.59
CA LEU A 115 3.40 -10.11 -0.65
C LEU A 115 4.13 -11.25 0.08
N THR A 116 3.40 -12.28 0.49
CA THR A 116 3.94 -13.44 1.21
C THR A 116 4.55 -14.49 0.28
N LYS A 117 3.98 -14.73 -0.92
CA LYS A 117 4.55 -15.66 -1.90
C LYS A 117 5.85 -15.16 -2.53
N SER A 118 5.95 -13.86 -2.82
CA SER A 118 7.17 -13.26 -3.38
C SER A 118 8.39 -13.31 -2.43
N ALA A 119 8.22 -13.74 -1.18
CA ALA A 119 9.30 -13.96 -0.24
C ALA A 119 9.85 -15.41 -0.25
N GLY A 120 9.16 -16.36 -0.90
CA GLY A 120 9.54 -17.77 -0.95
C GLY A 120 10.29 -18.20 -2.21
N GLU A 121 10.45 -17.31 -3.19
CA GLU A 121 11.20 -17.54 -4.43
C GLU A 121 12.49 -16.69 -4.41
N GLY A 122 13.49 -17.15 -3.66
CA GLY A 122 14.82 -16.56 -3.56
C GLY A 122 15.88 -17.61 -3.29
#